data_AF-A0AAD7PPM9-F1
#
_entry.id   AF-A0AAD7PPM9-F1
#
_cell.length_a   1.000
_cell.length_b   1.000
_cell.length_c   1.000
_cell.angle_alpha   90.00
_cell.angle_beta   90.00
_cell.angle_gamma   90.00
#
_symmetry.space_group_name_H-M   'P 1'
#
loop_
_entity.id
_entity.type
_entity.pdbx_description
1 polymer ?
#
loop_
_entity_poly.entity_id
_entity_poly.type
_entity_poly.pdbx_seq_one_letter_code
_entity_poly.pdbx_strand_id
1 'polypeptide(L)'
;MYPFTLPNGIGQIRFQDTFAEATEFFKERKYKDEKEACELLLGVSTDISPSDVKGHICKSVLFDACKLAKDLNKLETKEGWDGWKKWDLITHVWVEMLCYAAGHCQWTDHAQQLRRGGELLTHVWLLMAHFGITEQVQEGHVRARLIIE
;
A
#
# COMPACT_ATOMS: atom_id res chain seq x y z
N MET A 1 4.59 -11.64 6.14
CA MET A 1 3.56 -11.79 7.20
C MET A 1 2.40 -10.88 6.80
N TYR A 2 1.21 -11.43 6.61
CA TYR A 2 0.01 -10.66 6.24
C TYR A 2 -0.64 -10.13 7.54
N PRO A 3 -1.04 -8.85 7.63
CA PRO A 3 -1.71 -8.34 8.83
C PRO A 3 -3.00 -9.12 9.09
N PHE A 4 -3.17 -9.63 10.30
CA PHE A 4 -4.37 -10.43 10.62
C PHE A 4 -5.64 -9.59 10.66
N THR A 5 -5.51 -8.27 10.81
CA THR A 5 -6.62 -7.33 10.90
C THR A 5 -7.22 -6.95 9.54
N LEU A 6 -6.52 -7.24 8.44
CA LEU A 6 -7.04 -6.98 7.09
C LEU A 6 -7.81 -8.20 6.58
N PRO A 7 -8.99 -8.00 5.96
CA PRO A 7 -9.70 -9.11 5.32
C PRO A 7 -8.87 -9.65 4.16
N ASN A 8 -8.83 -10.98 4.00
CA ASN A 8 -8.18 -11.66 2.88
C ASN A 8 -8.82 -11.23 1.53
N GLY A 9 -8.41 -10.06 1.04
CA GLY A 9 -8.83 -9.53 -0.25
C GLY A 9 -7.98 -10.09 -1.39
N ILE A 10 -8.03 -9.42 -2.54
CA ILE A 10 -7.21 -9.79 -3.71
C ILE A 10 -5.72 -9.45 -3.53
N GLY A 11 -5.28 -8.97 -2.36
CA GLY A 11 -3.90 -8.58 -2.09
C GLY A 11 -2.90 -9.73 -2.27
N GLN A 12 -3.25 -10.93 -1.79
CA GLN A 12 -2.43 -12.13 -1.98
C GLN A 12 -2.27 -12.49 -3.46
N ILE A 13 -3.37 -12.39 -4.23
CA ILE A 13 -3.36 -12.65 -5.68
C ILE A 13 -2.47 -11.64 -6.39
N ARG A 14 -2.66 -10.34 -6.11
CA ARG A 14 -1.82 -9.27 -6.67
C ARG A 14 -0.35 -9.47 -6.35
N PHE A 15 -0.02 -9.83 -5.11
CA PHE A 15 1.36 -10.10 -4.71
C PHE A 15 1.95 -11.28 -5.50
N GLN A 16 1.24 -12.40 -5.58
CA GLN A 16 1.70 -13.59 -6.32
C GLN A 16 1.88 -13.30 -7.81
N ASP A 17 0.91 -12.64 -8.45
CA ASP A 17 0.99 -12.27 -9.87
C ASP A 17 2.13 -11.29 -10.14
N THR A 18 2.31 -10.29 -9.27
CA THR A 18 3.39 -9.30 -9.36
C THR A 18 4.75 -9.96 -9.18
N PHE A 19 4.86 -10.87 -8.20
CA PHE A 19 6.10 -11.61 -7.94
C PHE A 19 6.47 -12.54 -9.10
N ALA A 20 5.49 -13.27 -9.64
CA ALA A 20 5.69 -14.12 -10.80
C ALA A 20 6.14 -13.31 -12.02
N GLU A 21 5.48 -12.18 -12.30
CA GLU A 21 5.86 -11.29 -13.38
C GLU A 21 7.27 -10.70 -13.20
N ALA A 22 7.60 -10.21 -11.99
CA ALA A 22 8.93 -9.70 -11.70
C ALA A 22 10.00 -10.79 -11.87
N THR A 23 9.70 -12.02 -11.43
CA THR A 23 10.62 -13.16 -11.58
C THR A 23 10.90 -13.47 -13.05
N GLU A 24 9.86 -13.53 -13.89
CA GLU A 24 10.04 -13.73 -15.34
C GLU A 24 10.79 -12.56 -16.00
N PHE A 25 10.44 -11.32 -15.64
CA PHE A 25 11.09 -10.12 -16.17
C PHE A 25 12.61 -10.14 -15.97
N PHE A 26 13.06 -10.57 -14.79
CA PHE A 26 14.47 -10.64 -14.42
C PHE A 26 15.17 -11.95 -14.81
N LYS A 27 14.44 -13.04 -15.07
CA LYS A 27 15.03 -14.25 -15.67
C LYS A 27 15.58 -13.98 -17.06
N GLU A 28 14.85 -13.21 -17.85
CA GLU A 28 15.26 -12.82 -19.20
C GLU A 28 16.38 -11.78 -19.20
N ARG A 29 16.44 -10.95 -18.16
CA ARG A 29 17.33 -9.78 -18.06
C ARG A 29 18.31 -9.99 -16.90
N LYS A 30 19.49 -10.50 -17.22
CA LYS A 30 20.58 -10.63 -16.23
C LYS A 30 20.93 -9.24 -15.67
N TYR A 31 20.97 -9.12 -14.36
CA TYR A 31 21.40 -7.92 -13.63
C TYR A 31 22.42 -8.33 -12.56
N LYS A 32 23.33 -7.42 -12.21
CA LYS A 32 24.42 -7.66 -11.26
C LYS A 32 24.10 -7.14 -9.87
N ASP A 33 23.37 -6.04 -9.79
CA ASP A 33 23.03 -5.35 -8.55
C ASP A 33 21.65 -4.69 -8.61
N GLU A 34 21.21 -4.18 -7.47
CA GLU A 34 19.90 -3.52 -7.32
C GLU A 34 19.75 -2.28 -8.21
N LYS A 35 20.85 -1.58 -8.49
CA LYS A 35 20.82 -0.37 -9.32
C LYS A 35 20.52 -0.72 -10.77
N GLU A 36 21.21 -1.72 -11.32
CA GLU A 36 20.94 -2.23 -12.67
C GLU A 36 19.51 -2.78 -12.80
N ALA A 37 19.01 -3.47 -11.76
CA ALA A 37 17.62 -3.93 -11.72
C ALA A 37 16.61 -2.76 -11.79
N CYS A 38 16.85 -1.69 -11.03
CA CYS A 38 16.04 -0.47 -11.06
C CYS A 38 16.08 0.22 -12.42
N GLU A 39 17.26 0.33 -13.04
CA GLU A 39 17.42 0.91 -14.38
C GLU A 39 16.65 0.10 -15.44
N LEU A 40 16.68 -1.24 -15.36
CA LEU A 40 15.89 -2.12 -16.23
C LEU A 40 14.38 -1.90 -16.06
N LEU A 41 13.88 -1.80 -14.82
CA LEU A 41 12.46 -1.53 -14.54
C LEU A 41 12.03 -0.16 -15.04
N LEU A 42 12.87 0.87 -14.86
CA LEU A 42 12.64 2.21 -15.40
C LEU A 42 12.72 2.26 -16.93
N GLY A 43 13.38 1.29 -17.57
CA GLY A 43 13.48 1.16 -19.02
C GLY A 43 12.24 0.56 -19.71
N VAL A 44 11.33 -0.09 -18.96
CA VAL A 44 10.13 -0.73 -19.53
C VAL A 44 9.24 0.31 -20.21
N SER A 45 8.83 0.14 -21.47
CA SER A 45 7.87 1.07 -22.10
C SER A 45 6.54 1.02 -21.34
N THR A 46 6.04 2.20 -20.97
CA THR A 46 4.80 2.37 -20.20
C THR A 46 3.70 3.06 -21.00
N ASP A 47 3.85 3.07 -22.33
CA ASP A 47 2.97 3.81 -23.24
C ASP A 47 1.68 3.04 -23.57
N ILE A 48 1.69 1.72 -23.37
CA ILE A 48 0.59 0.81 -23.67
C ILE A 48 0.17 0.14 -22.37
N SER A 49 -1.13 0.12 -22.07
CA SER A 49 -1.63 -0.48 -20.83
C SER A 49 -1.50 -2.01 -20.87
N PRO A 50 -1.16 -2.68 -19.76
CA PRO A 50 -1.12 -4.14 -19.67
C PRO A 50 -2.46 -4.78 -20.02
N SER A 51 -3.57 -4.07 -19.80
CA SER A 51 -4.91 -4.50 -20.22
C SER A 51 -5.01 -4.77 -21.72
N ASP A 52 -4.24 -4.03 -22.52
CA ASP A 52 -4.32 -4.04 -23.98
C ASP A 52 -3.48 -5.18 -24.58
N VAL A 53 -2.59 -5.78 -23.78
CA VAL A 53 -1.60 -6.78 -24.25
C VAL A 53 -1.73 -8.11 -23.51
N LYS A 54 -2.11 -8.10 -22.22
CA LYS A 54 -2.07 -9.26 -21.31
C LYS A 54 -3.46 -9.78 -20.90
N GLY A 55 -4.52 -9.01 -21.19
CA GLY A 55 -5.90 -9.33 -20.82
C GLY A 55 -6.15 -9.31 -19.30
N HIS A 56 -7.40 -9.54 -18.89
CA HIS A 56 -7.83 -9.45 -17.48
C HIS A 56 -7.34 -10.59 -16.55
N ILE A 57 -6.44 -11.47 -17.01
CA ILE A 57 -6.11 -12.73 -16.32
C ILE A 57 -5.09 -12.50 -15.19
N CYS A 58 -4.06 -11.68 -15.41
CA CYS A 58 -3.06 -11.35 -14.38
C CYS A 58 -3.43 -10.04 -13.67
N LYS A 59 -3.44 -10.03 -12.34
CA LYS A 59 -3.68 -8.83 -11.51
C LYS A 59 -2.39 -8.19 -11.00
N SER A 60 -1.27 -8.44 -11.68
CA SER A 60 0.02 -7.85 -11.34
C SER A 60 -0.02 -6.32 -11.39
N VAL A 61 0.68 -5.68 -10.46
CA VAL A 61 0.84 -4.23 -10.39
C VAL A 61 2.24 -3.77 -10.80
N LEU A 62 3.08 -4.67 -11.34
CA LEU A 62 4.48 -4.35 -11.67
C LEU A 62 4.57 -3.21 -12.69
N PHE A 63 3.75 -3.27 -13.74
CA PHE A 63 3.71 -2.23 -14.76
C PHE A 63 3.29 -0.88 -14.18
N ASP A 64 2.21 -0.86 -13.39
CA ASP A 64 1.71 0.35 -12.74
C ASP A 64 2.78 0.94 -11.80
N ALA A 65 3.52 0.08 -11.11
CA ALA A 65 4.65 0.50 -10.29
C ALA A 65 5.78 1.12 -11.12
N CYS A 66 6.15 0.55 -12.27
CA CYS A 66 7.15 1.13 -13.18
C CYS A 66 6.68 2.49 -13.73
N LYS A 67 5.41 2.60 -14.11
CA LYS A 67 4.80 3.85 -14.58
C LYS A 67 4.81 4.91 -13.48
N LEU A 68 4.36 4.58 -12.28
CA LEU A 68 4.39 5.47 -11.13
C LEU A 68 5.81 5.94 -10.80
N ALA A 69 6.79 5.03 -10.79
CA ALA A 69 8.19 5.36 -10.55
C ALA A 69 8.73 6.37 -11.58
N LYS A 70 8.39 6.20 -12.87
CA LYS A 70 8.74 7.16 -13.91
C LYS A 70 8.08 8.50 -13.70
N ASP A 71 6.80 8.52 -13.37
CA ASP A 71 6.06 9.76 -13.17
C ASP A 71 6.60 10.52 -11.94
N LEU A 72 6.94 9.84 -10.85
CA LEU A 72 7.63 10.42 -9.69
C LEU A 72 9.01 11.00 -10.06
N ASN A 73 9.78 10.32 -10.91
CA ASN A 73 11.07 10.83 -11.38
C ASN A 73 10.92 12.01 -12.35
N LYS A 74 9.83 12.10 -13.11
CA LYS A 74 9.51 13.27 -13.95
C LYS A 74 9.24 14.51 -13.11
N LEU A 75 8.62 14.39 -11.94
CA LEU A 75 8.40 15.54 -11.05
C LEU A 75 9.73 16.19 -10.63
N GLU A 76 10.73 15.37 -10.30
CA GLU A 76 12.08 15.83 -9.94
C GLU A 76 12.82 16.43 -11.15
N THR A 77 12.78 15.76 -12.30
CA THR A 77 13.59 16.15 -13.47
C THR A 77 12.97 17.23 -14.34
N LYS A 78 11.63 17.30 -14.44
CA LYS A 78 10.92 18.22 -15.35
C LYS A 78 10.24 19.37 -14.62
N GLU A 79 9.71 19.13 -13.42
CA GLU A 79 8.96 20.13 -12.66
C GLU A 79 9.81 20.81 -11.59
N GLY A 80 11.10 20.46 -11.49
CA GLY A 80 12.04 21.07 -10.55
C GLY A 80 11.72 20.78 -9.09
N TRP A 81 11.04 19.67 -8.82
CA TRP A 81 10.87 19.21 -7.44
C TRP A 81 12.23 18.83 -6.86
N ASP A 82 12.52 19.31 -5.65
CA ASP A 82 13.60 18.73 -4.88
C ASP A 82 13.22 17.31 -4.41
N GLY A 83 14.23 16.51 -4.05
CA GLY A 83 14.01 15.16 -3.55
C GLY A 83 13.11 15.12 -2.31
N TRP A 84 13.12 16.20 -1.50
CA TRP A 84 12.29 16.30 -0.30
C TRP A 84 10.80 16.32 -0.64
N LYS A 85 10.36 17.16 -1.57
CA LYS A 85 8.95 17.24 -2.00
C LYS A 85 8.43 15.91 -2.53
N LYS A 86 9.26 15.18 -3.28
CA LYS A 86 8.89 13.83 -3.78
C LYS A 86 8.66 12.86 -2.61
N TRP A 87 9.58 12.82 -1.65
CA TRP A 87 9.43 11.96 -0.47
C TRP A 87 8.31 12.39 0.45
N ASP A 88 8.04 13.69 0.56
CA ASP A 88 6.93 14.25 1.31
C ASP A 88 5.59 13.77 0.74
N LEU A 89 5.39 13.87 -0.58
CA LEU A 89 4.20 13.33 -1.26
C LEU A 89 4.02 11.83 -1.01
N ILE A 90 5.09 11.05 -1.19
CA ILE A 90 5.06 9.60 -0.98
C ILE A 90 4.66 9.29 0.48
N THR A 91 5.21 10.02 1.44
CA THR A 91 4.92 9.86 2.86
C THR A 91 3.44 10.15 3.16
N HIS A 92 2.89 11.24 2.62
CA HIS A 92 1.47 11.57 2.80
C HIS A 92 0.56 10.45 2.29
N VAL A 93 0.81 9.94 1.07
CA VAL A 93 0.03 8.83 0.50
C VAL A 93 0.12 7.57 1.39
N TRP A 94 1.32 7.23 1.87
CA TRP A 94 1.49 6.07 2.76
C TRP A 94 0.76 6.23 4.09
N VAL A 95 0.83 7.41 4.71
CA VAL A 95 0.12 7.70 5.96
C VAL A 95 -1.38 7.62 5.75
N GLU A 96 -1.91 8.19 4.66
CA GLU A 96 -3.33 8.08 4.31
C GLU A 96 -3.76 6.62 4.13
N MET A 97 -2.98 5.81 3.40
CA MET A 97 -3.27 4.39 3.21
C MET A 97 -3.24 3.60 4.52
N LEU A 98 -2.28 3.90 5.42
CA LEU A 98 -2.18 3.26 6.73
C LEU A 98 -3.36 3.62 7.62
N CYS A 99 -3.72 4.91 7.70
CA CYS A 99 -4.87 5.38 8.46
C CYS A 99 -6.18 4.80 7.92
N TYR A 100 -6.33 4.76 6.59
CA TYR A 100 -7.47 4.14 5.92
C TYR A 100 -7.58 2.66 6.30
N ALA A 101 -6.49 1.90 6.16
CA ALA A 101 -6.44 0.49 6.50
C ALA A 101 -6.77 0.25 7.99
N ALA A 102 -6.14 1.01 8.90
CA ALA A 102 -6.33 0.89 10.34
C ALA A 102 -7.78 1.21 10.76
N GLY A 103 -8.38 2.25 10.19
CA GLY A 103 -9.76 2.65 10.45
C GLY A 103 -10.83 1.73 9.86
N HIS A 104 -10.49 0.92 8.85
CA HIS A 104 -11.41 -0.05 8.23
C HIS A 104 -11.29 -1.48 8.78
N CYS A 105 -10.33 -1.75 9.66
CA CYS A 105 -10.29 -3.01 10.42
C CYS A 105 -11.36 -2.99 11.51
N GLN A 106 -11.87 -4.16 11.95
CA GLN A 106 -12.82 -4.18 13.06
C GLN A 106 -12.09 -3.91 14.38
N TRP A 107 -12.73 -3.18 15.29
CA TRP A 107 -12.16 -2.89 16.61
C TRP A 107 -11.85 -4.17 17.41
N THR A 108 -12.62 -5.24 17.20
CA THR A 108 -12.40 -6.56 17.81
C THR A 108 -11.10 -7.19 17.35
N ASP A 109 -10.71 -6.99 16.09
CA ASP A 109 -9.47 -7.52 15.53
C ASP A 109 -8.26 -6.81 16.15
N HIS A 110 -8.34 -5.48 16.27
CA HIS A 110 -7.34 -4.68 16.99
C HIS A 110 -7.21 -5.11 18.46
N ALA A 111 -8.35 -5.29 19.15
CA ALA A 111 -8.37 -5.73 20.55
C ALA A 111 -7.77 -7.13 20.73
N GLN A 112 -8.03 -8.05 19.80
CA GLN A 112 -7.42 -9.38 19.81
C GLN A 112 -5.90 -9.32 19.61
N GLN A 113 -5.41 -8.43 18.75
CA GLN A 113 -3.99 -8.27 18.50
C GLN A 113 -3.21 -7.65 19.66
N LEU A 114 -3.82 -6.76 20.45
CA LEU A 114 -3.18 -6.19 21.64
C LEU A 114 -2.69 -7.26 22.63
N ARG A 115 -3.42 -8.38 22.76
CA ARG A 115 -3.02 -9.50 23.62
C ARG A 115 -1.81 -10.28 23.09
N ARG A 116 -1.41 -10.06 21.84
CA ARG A 116 -0.30 -10.73 21.14
C ARG A 116 0.89 -9.80 20.87
N GLY A 117 0.92 -8.62 21.48
CA GLY A 117 1.96 -7.60 21.28
C GLY A 117 1.57 -6.48 20.32
N GLY A 118 0.41 -6.58 19.66
CA GLY A 118 -0.10 -5.58 18.71
C GLY A 118 0.60 -5.62 17.36
N GLU A 119 -0.17 -5.45 16.28
CA GLU A 119 0.39 -5.27 14.93
C GLU A 119 0.52 -3.78 14.60
N LEU A 120 1.27 -3.44 13.54
CA LEU A 120 1.46 -2.04 13.13
C LEU A 120 0.12 -1.29 12.98
N LEU A 121 -0.86 -1.91 12.32
CA LEU A 121 -2.18 -1.30 12.12
C LEU A 121 -2.94 -1.05 13.43
N THR A 122 -2.71 -1.89 14.45
CA THR A 122 -3.26 -1.68 15.80
C THR A 122 -2.64 -0.45 16.45
N HIS A 123 -1.34 -0.24 16.29
CA HIS A 123 -0.66 0.96 16.80
C HIS A 123 -1.11 2.22 16.07
N VAL A 124 -1.25 2.17 14.74
CA VAL A 124 -1.80 3.27 13.93
C VAL A 124 -3.23 3.59 14.38
N TRP A 125 -4.08 2.59 14.58
CA TRP A 125 -5.44 2.77 15.08
C TRP A 125 -5.48 3.43 16.47
N LEU A 126 -4.61 2.99 17.40
CA LEU A 126 -4.48 3.61 18.72
C LEU A 126 -4.02 5.07 18.64
N LEU A 127 -3.06 5.37 17.78
CA LEU A 127 -2.62 6.76 17.54
C LEU A 127 -3.75 7.61 16.99
N MET A 128 -4.49 7.11 15.99
CA MET A 128 -5.66 7.79 15.46
C MET A 128 -6.70 8.05 16.56
N ALA A 129 -6.96 7.09 17.44
CA ALA A 129 -7.88 7.25 18.56
C ALA A 129 -7.38 8.29 19.57
N HIS A 130 -6.09 8.28 19.89
CA HIS A 130 -5.45 9.26 20.77
C HIS A 130 -5.56 10.71 20.22
N PHE A 131 -5.47 10.87 18.91
CA PHE A 131 -5.66 12.17 18.24
C PHE A 131 -7.13 12.51 17.92
N GLY A 132 -8.08 11.65 18.29
CA GLY A 132 -9.52 11.89 18.05
C GLY A 132 -9.98 11.72 16.59
N ILE A 133 -9.23 10.95 15.78
CA ILE A 133 -9.43 10.78 14.34
C ILE A 133 -10.31 9.55 14.01
N THR A 134 -10.58 8.66 14.98
CA THR A 134 -11.35 7.42 14.75
C THR A 134 -12.87 7.63 14.89
N GLU A 135 -13.63 7.41 13.82
CA GLU A 135 -15.11 7.39 13.84
C GLU A 135 -15.67 6.19 14.61
N GLN A 136 -14.98 5.04 14.59
CA GLN A 136 -15.44 3.79 15.22
C GLN A 136 -15.57 3.85 16.76
N VAL A 137 -14.83 4.72 17.44
CA VAL A 137 -14.91 4.89 18.90
C VAL A 137 -16.21 5.61 19.29
N GLN A 138 -16.82 6.38 18.38
CA GLN A 138 -18.08 7.06 18.65
C GLN A 138 -19.28 6.12 18.62
N GLU A 139 -19.33 5.10 17.76
CA GLU A 139 -20.47 4.17 17.72
C GLU A 139 -20.62 3.35 19.03
N GLY A 140 -19.51 2.99 19.67
CA GLY A 140 -19.53 2.33 20.98
C GLY A 140 -20.02 3.26 22.11
N HIS A 141 -19.60 4.52 22.10
CA HIS A 141 -20.06 5.53 23.07
C HIS A 141 -21.52 5.93 22.86
N VAL A 142 -22.00 6.02 21.61
CA VAL A 142 -23.39 6.35 21.29
C VAL A 142 -24.32 5.18 21.64
N ARG A 143 -23.93 3.92 21.38
CA ARG A 143 -24.69 2.74 21.83
C ARG A 143 -24.73 2.62 23.36
N ALA A 144 -23.64 2.93 24.06
CA ALA A 144 -23.63 2.91 25.53
C ALA A 144 -24.54 4.00 26.12
N ARG A 145 -24.70 5.16 25.46
CA ARG A 145 -25.67 6.20 25.88
C ARG A 145 -27.13 5.85 25.55
N LEU A 146 -27.39 5.07 24.50
CA LEU A 146 -28.75 4.65 24.12
C LEU A 146 -29.30 3.49 24.96
N ILE A 147 -28.46 2.79 25.73
CA ILE A 147 -28.86 1.67 26.61
C ILE A 147 -29.13 2.15 28.05
N ILE A 148 -28.89 3.43 28.35
CA ILE A 148 -29.20 4.05 29.63
C ILE A 148 -30.44 4.93 29.45
N GLU A 149 -31.60 4.31 29.27
CA GLU A 149 -32.94 4.89 29.51
C GLU A 149 -33.99 3.77 29.62
#